data_AF-A0A7J3AE64-F1
#
_entry.id   AF-A0A7J3AE64-F1
#
_cell.length_a   1.000
_cell.length_b   1.000
_cell.length_c   1.000
_cell.angle_alpha   90.00
_cell.angle_beta   90.00
_cell.angle_gamma   90.00
#
_symmetry.space_group_name_H-M   'P 1'
#
loop_
_entity.id
_entity.type
_entity.pdbx_description
1 polymer ?
#
loop_
_entity_poly.entity_id
_entity_poly.type
_entity_poly.pdbx_seq_one_letter_code
_entity_poly.pdbx_strand_id
1 'polypeptide(L)'
;PSRIRLLSSLRREVAVAREFHVPIVISSGVSEEKLLRKPREMAVLAFLFGLDEPSALMAVAQAPAAIVTRNREKLSPNFVAEGIRVIKEGTDC
;
A
#
# COMPACT_ATOMS: atom_id res chain seq x y z
N PRO A 1 -24.18 14.78 2.96
CA PRO A 1 -24.60 13.36 2.81
C PRO A 1 -23.51 12.43 2.26
N SER A 2 -22.86 12.76 1.13
CA SER A 2 -21.86 11.89 0.46
C SER A 2 -20.64 11.55 1.32
N ARG A 3 -20.05 12.56 1.98
CA ARG A 3 -18.88 12.39 2.87
C ARG A 3 -19.13 11.43 4.03
N ILE A 4 -20.31 11.50 4.67
CA ILE A 4 -20.68 10.62 5.78
C ILE A 4 -20.79 9.17 5.30
N ARG A 5 -21.43 8.93 4.15
CA ARG A 5 -21.55 7.60 3.56
C ARG A 5 -20.18 7.03 3.19
N LEU A 6 -19.30 7.84 2.57
CA LEU A 6 -17.93 7.44 2.25
C LEU A 6 -17.17 7.00 3.51
N LEU A 7 -17.19 7.81 4.58
CA LEU A 7 -16.52 7.47 5.84
C LEU A 7 -17.09 6.18 6.46
N SER A 8 -18.41 5.99 6.41
CA SER A 8 -19.05 4.77 6.89
C SER A 8 -18.62 3.55 6.09
N SER A 9 -18.52 3.65 4.76
CA SER A 9 -18.05 2.57 3.90
C SER A 9 -16.58 2.26 4.17
N LEU A 10 -15.71 3.27 4.25
CA LEU A 10 -14.28 3.07 4.52
C LEU A 10 -14.05 2.38 5.87
N ARG A 11 -14.80 2.73 6.92
CA ARG A 11 -14.74 2.01 8.21
C ARG A 11 -15.10 0.54 8.08
N ARG A 12 -16.15 0.22 7.31
CA ARG A 12 -16.55 -1.16 7.07
C ARG A 12 -15.48 -1.94 6.30
N GLU A 13 -14.96 -1.36 5.22
CA GLU A 13 -13.92 -2.00 4.41
C GLU A 13 -12.62 -2.22 5.21
N VAL A 14 -12.21 -1.24 6.02
CA VAL A 14 -11.05 -1.38 6.92
C VAL A 14 -11.27 -2.49 7.95
N ALA A 15 -12.46 -2.59 8.54
CA ALA A 15 -12.77 -3.66 9.49
C ALA A 15 -12.63 -5.05 8.84
N VAL A 16 -13.21 -5.23 7.65
CA VAL A 16 -13.10 -6.48 6.88
C VAL A 16 -11.64 -6.77 6.50
N ALA A 17 -10.93 -5.78 5.95
CA ALA A 17 -9.53 -5.96 5.58
C ALA A 17 -8.66 -6.39 6.77
N ARG A 18 -8.90 -5.82 7.96
CA ARG A 18 -8.19 -6.21 9.18
C ARG A 18 -8.55 -7.63 9.63
N GLU A 19 -9.83 -8.00 9.60
CA GLU A 19 -10.29 -9.35 9.96
C GLU A 19 -9.64 -10.43 9.08
N PHE A 20 -9.51 -10.16 7.77
CA PHE A 20 -8.90 -11.08 6.81
C PHE A 20 -7.40 -10.85 6.58
N HIS A 21 -6.73 -10.02 7.40
CA HIS A 21 -5.30 -9.73 7.30
C HIS A 21 -4.86 -9.23 5.91
N VAL A 22 -5.74 -8.52 5.21
CA VAL A 22 -5.47 -7.93 3.91
C VAL A 22 -4.63 -6.66 4.11
N PRO A 23 -3.49 -6.49 3.40
CA PRO A 23 -2.69 -5.28 3.47
C PRO A 23 -3.49 -4.04 3.03
N ILE A 24 -3.54 -3.03 3.89
CA ILE A 24 -4.21 -1.76 3.60
C ILE A 24 -3.17 -0.76 3.09
N VAL A 25 -3.51 -0.02 2.03
CA VAL A 25 -2.69 1.07 1.49
C VAL A 25 -3.51 2.35 1.46
N ILE A 26 -2.93 3.44 1.97
CA ILE A 26 -3.54 4.78 1.92
C ILE A 26 -2.76 5.67 0.95
N SER A 27 -3.48 6.29 0.02
CA SER A 27 -2.95 7.23 -0.95
C SER A 27 -3.78 8.50 -0.95
N SER A 28 -3.18 9.62 -1.36
CA SER A 28 -3.89 10.89 -1.53
C SER A 28 -4.89 10.84 -2.68
N GLY A 29 -4.61 10.07 -3.74
CA GLY A 29 -5.47 9.95 -4.93
C GLY A 29 -5.74 11.27 -5.65
N VAL A 30 -4.93 12.30 -5.40
CA VAL A 30 -5.14 13.65 -5.93
C VAL A 30 -4.48 13.82 -7.29
N SER A 31 -5.10 14.64 -8.15
CA SER A 31 -4.56 15.00 -9.47
C SER A 31 -3.79 16.32 -9.46
N GLU A 32 -3.84 17.07 -8.35
CA GLU A 32 -3.22 18.39 -8.21
C GLU A 32 -2.29 18.46 -7.01
N GLU A 33 -1.13 19.08 -7.18
CA GLU A 33 -0.09 19.20 -6.13
C GLU A 33 -0.60 19.92 -4.88
N LYS A 34 -1.45 20.94 -5.03
CA LYS A 34 -2.00 21.74 -3.92
C LYS A 34 -2.87 20.93 -2.95
N LEU A 35 -3.32 19.76 -3.38
CA LEU A 35 -4.15 18.85 -2.59
C LEU A 35 -3.33 17.76 -1.89
N LEU A 36 -2.01 17.71 -2.11
CA LEU A 36 -1.13 16.79 -1.41
C LEU A 36 -1.12 17.08 0.09
N ARG A 37 -0.91 16.02 0.85
CA ARG A 37 -0.78 16.03 2.30
C ARG A 37 0.52 15.37 2.70
N LYS A 38 1.09 15.77 3.82
CA LYS A 38 2.27 15.09 4.34
C LYS A 38 1.89 13.65 4.73
N PRO A 39 2.79 12.65 4.58
CA PRO A 39 2.49 11.26 4.92
C PRO A 39 1.95 11.07 6.35
N ARG A 40 2.46 11.83 7.32
CA ARG A 40 1.96 11.80 8.70
C ARG A 40 0.54 12.35 8.83
N GLU A 41 0.19 13.39 8.09
CA GLU A 41 -1.19 13.91 8.07
C GLU A 41 -2.16 12.88 7.46
N MET A 42 -1.73 12.18 6.41
CA MET A 42 -2.50 11.07 5.84
C MET A 42 -2.69 9.91 6.83
N ALA A 43 -1.66 9.57 7.61
CA ALA A 43 -1.77 8.56 8.65
C ALA A 43 -2.75 8.98 9.75
N VAL A 44 -2.77 10.26 10.14
CA VAL A 44 -3.76 10.77 11.12
C VAL A 44 -5.19 10.68 10.57
N LEU A 45 -5.40 10.90 9.28
CA LEU A 45 -6.75 10.71 8.70
C LEU A 45 -7.22 9.25 8.78
N ALA A 46 -6.30 8.29 8.81
CA ALA A 46 -6.62 6.87 8.91
C ALA A 46 -7.35 6.49 10.21
N PHE A 47 -7.17 7.26 11.30
CA PHE A 47 -7.93 7.07 12.53
C PHE A 47 -9.44 7.21 12.30
N LEU A 48 -9.85 8.06 11.34
CA LEU A 48 -11.26 8.20 10.99
C LEU A 48 -11.84 6.92 10.41
N PHE A 49 -11.02 6.03 9.86
CA PHE A 49 -11.44 4.76 9.26
C PHE A 49 -11.28 3.57 10.22
N GLY A 50 -10.81 3.79 11.46
CA GLY A 50 -10.66 2.75 12.48
C GLY A 50 -9.30 2.06 12.53
N LEU A 51 -8.26 2.70 11.97
CA LEU A 51 -6.86 2.27 12.12
C LEU A 51 -6.25 2.88 13.38
N ASP A 52 -5.44 2.09 14.10
CA ASP A 52 -4.53 2.56 15.15
C ASP A 52 -3.25 3.18 14.54
N GLU A 53 -2.47 3.88 15.37
CA GLU A 53 -1.30 4.64 14.91
C GLU A 53 -0.26 3.78 14.17
N PRO A 54 0.20 2.64 14.71
CA PRO A 54 1.09 1.72 13.99
C PRO A 54 0.52 1.27 12.65
N SER A 55 -0.74 0.82 12.61
CA SER A 55 -1.38 0.33 11.39
C SER A 55 -1.54 1.45 10.35
N ALA A 56 -1.85 2.67 10.77
CA ALA A 56 -1.97 3.83 9.92
C ALA A 56 -0.62 4.20 9.26
N LEU A 57 0.46 4.19 10.04
CA LEU A 57 1.81 4.43 9.52
C LEU A 57 2.22 3.34 8.53
N MET A 58 1.94 2.07 8.85
CA MET A 58 2.18 0.94 7.94
C MET A 58 1.43 1.08 6.62
N ALA A 59 0.18 1.52 6.66
CA ALA A 59 -0.64 1.68 5.46
C ALA A 59 -0.15 2.79 4.51
N VAL A 60 0.51 3.82 5.04
CA VAL A 60 1.06 4.92 4.25
C VAL A 60 2.48 4.64 3.75
N ALA A 61 3.28 3.89 4.50
CA ALA A 61 4.71 3.69 4.21
C ALA A 61 5.07 2.25 3.84
N GLN A 62 5.03 1.32 4.81
CA GLN A 62 5.58 -0.02 4.65
C GLN A 62 4.80 -0.88 3.63
N ALA A 63 3.46 -0.88 3.71
CA ALA A 63 2.61 -1.67 2.82
C ALA A 63 2.80 -1.31 1.33
N PRO A 64 2.70 -0.02 0.91
CA PRO A 64 2.97 0.32 -0.48
C PRO A 64 4.42 0.08 -0.88
N ALA A 65 5.40 0.32 0.00
CA ALA A 65 6.81 0.06 -0.30
C ALA A 65 7.08 -1.43 -0.57
N ALA A 66 6.55 -2.33 0.26
CA ALA A 66 6.68 -3.78 0.07
C ALA A 66 6.07 -4.25 -1.25
N ILE A 67 4.89 -3.73 -1.62
CA ILE A 67 4.24 -4.03 -2.90
C ILE A 67 5.11 -3.57 -4.07
N VAL A 68 5.63 -2.35 -4.00
CA VAL A 68 6.48 -1.79 -5.06
C VAL A 68 7.78 -2.57 -5.21
N THR A 69 8.46 -2.91 -4.10
CA THR A 69 9.69 -3.71 -4.12
C THR A 69 9.45 -5.06 -4.80
N ARG A 70 8.43 -5.81 -4.36
CA ARG A 70 8.06 -7.10 -4.97
C ARG A 70 7.73 -6.96 -6.45
N ASN A 71 6.99 -5.93 -6.84
CA ASN A 71 6.62 -5.73 -8.24
C ASN A 71 7.83 -5.35 -9.10
N ARG A 72 8.77 -4.56 -8.58
CA ARG A 72 10.02 -4.25 -9.28
C ARG A 72 10.89 -5.48 -9.49
N GLU A 73 10.94 -6.37 -8.50
CA GLU A 73 11.63 -7.66 -8.65
C GLU A 73 11.00 -8.51 -9.76
N LYS A 74 9.67 -8.60 -9.81
CA LYS A 74 8.94 -9.33 -10.87
C LYS A 74 9.17 -8.77 -12.27
N LEU A 75 9.48 -7.48 -12.39
CA LEU A 75 9.78 -6.82 -13.66
C LEU A 75 11.25 -6.93 -14.07
N SER A 76 12.10 -7.52 -13.22
CA SER A 76 13.51 -7.74 -13.53
C SER A 76 13.67 -8.76 -14.66
N PRO A 77 14.59 -8.57 -15.61
CA PRO A 77 14.88 -9.56 -16.64
C PRO A 77 15.38 -10.89 -16.05
N ASN A 78 15.93 -10.87 -14.84
CA ASN A 78 16.45 -12.04 -14.15
C ASN A 78 15.38 -12.79 -13.33
N PHE A 79 14.14 -12.31 -13.30
CA PHE A 79 13.06 -12.93 -12.55
C PHE A 79 12.49 -14.14 -13.30
N VAL A 80 12.38 -15.27 -12.60
CA VAL A 80 11.74 -16.48 -13.14
C VAL A 80 10.44 -16.75 -12.38
N ALA A 81 10.54 -16.84 -11.06
CA ALA A 81 9.42 -17.07 -10.14
C ALA A 81 9.74 -16.47 -8.77
N GLU A 82 8.75 -16.42 -7.88
CA GLU A 82 8.97 -15.92 -6.52
C GLU A 82 10.03 -16.76 -5.80
N GLY A 83 11.08 -16.09 -5.29
CA GLY A 83 12.25 -16.74 -4.70
C GLY A 83 13.29 -17.28 -5.69
N ILE A 84 13.05 -17.21 -7.00
CA ILE A 84 13.94 -17.76 -8.04
C ILE A 84 14.41 -16.64 -8.99
N ARG A 85 15.73 -16.51 -9.13
CA ARG A 85 16.38 -15.53 -10.02
C ARG A 85 17.55 -16.13 -10.78
N VAL A 86 17.74 -15.67 -12.01
CA VAL A 86 18.93 -15.96 -12.81
C VAL A 86 20.13 -15.20 -12.23
N ILE A 87 21.22 -15.90 -11.93
CA ILE A 87 22.46 -15.31 -11.42
C ILE A 87 23.55 -15.30 -12.51
N LYS A 88 23.52 -16.28 -13.42
CA LYS A 88 24.43 -16.40 -14.57
C LYS A 88 23.75 -17.15 -15.71
N GLU A 89 23.91 -16.65 -16.93
CA GLU A 89 23.49 -17.34 -18.15
C GLU A 89 24.69 -18.07 -18.77
N GLY A 90 24.44 -19.23 -19.40
CA GLY A 90 25.48 -20.11 -19.95
C GLY A 90 26.02 -19.70 -21.32
N THR A 91 25.83 -18.46 -21.74
CA THR A 91 26.14 -17.95 -23.09
C THR A 91 27.61 -17.56 -23.30
N ASP A 92 28.45 -17.62 -22.26
CA ASP A 92 29.90 -17.35 -22.31
C ASP A 92 30.75 -18.63 -22.19
N CYS A 93 30.41 -19.70 -22.90
CA CYS A 93 31.20 -20.93 -22.97
C CYS A 93 31.48 -21.34 -24.42
#